data_AF-A0A6B3N6S2-F1
#
_entry.id   AF-A0A6B3N6S2-F1
#
_cell.length_a   1.000
_cell.length_b   1.000
_cell.length_c   1.000
_cell.angle_alpha   90.00
_cell.angle_beta   90.00
_cell.angle_gamma   90.00
#
_symmetry.space_group_name_H-M   'P 1'
#
loop_
_entity.id
_entity.type
_entity.pdbx_description
1 polymer ?
#
loop_
_entity_poly.entity_id
_entity_poly.type
_entity_poly.pdbx_seq_one_letter_code
_entity_poly.pdbx_strand_id
1 'polypeptide(L)' 'KLDTQEVVRHIRRAVASDHELQVHDVALLKPGSIPKTSSGKIQRHRCRANFLSQQLTAKSFRL' A
#
# COMPACT_ATOMS: atom_id res chain seq x y z
N LYS A 1 -6.70 6.79 18.07
CA LYS A 1 -5.47 6.16 17.51
C LYS A 1 -5.93 5.23 16.40
N LEU A 2 -5.32 5.26 15.20
CA LEU A 2 -5.76 4.41 14.09
C LEU A 2 -5.41 2.93 14.37
N ASP A 3 -6.40 2.03 14.32
CA ASP A 3 -6.13 0.60 14.31
C ASP A 3 -5.73 0.15 12.91
N THR A 4 -4.43 -0.03 12.72
CA THR A 4 -3.88 -0.43 11.42
C THR A 4 -4.22 -1.87 11.04
N GLN A 5 -4.48 -2.77 12.01
CA GLN A 5 -4.84 -4.16 11.71
C GLN A 5 -6.25 -4.24 11.17
N GLU A 6 -7.17 -3.51 11.80
CA GLU A 6 -8.55 -3.40 11.33
C GLU A 6 -8.61 -2.84 9.90
N VAL A 7 -7.89 -1.75 9.62
CA VAL A 7 -7.81 -1.16 8.27
C VAL A 7 -7.31 -2.17 7.23
N VAL A 8 -6.23 -2.90 7.53
CA VAL A 8 -5.66 -3.89 6.61
C VAL A 8 -6.64 -5.03 6.34
N ARG A 9 -7.35 -5.51 7.38
CA ARG A 9 -8.39 -6.53 7.25
C ARG A 9 -9.52 -6.05 6.32
N HIS A 10 -9.96 -4.81 6.46
CA HIS A 10 -10.99 -4.24 5.60
C HIS A 10 -10.52 -4.09 4.14
N ILE A 11 -9.29 -3.61 3.91
CA ILE A 11 -8.71 -3.51 2.55
C ILE A 11 -8.70 -4.89 1.88
N ARG A 12 -8.15 -5.91 2.56
CA ARG A 12 -8.07 -7.28 2.02
C ARG A 12 -9.46 -7.83 1.68
N ARG A 13 -10.43 -7.68 2.57
CA ARG A 13 -11.80 -8.16 2.35
C ARG A 13 -12.49 -7.47 1.17
N ALA A 14 -12.36 -6.15 1.07
CA ALA A 14 -12.96 -5.39 -0.02
C ALA A 14 -12.38 -5.81 -1.38
N VAL A 15 -11.06 -5.91 -1.49
CA VAL A 15 -10.41 -6.34 -2.74
C VAL A 15 -10.80 -7.77 -3.12
N ALA A 16 -10.86 -8.69 -2.15
CA ALA A 16 -11.28 -10.06 -2.41
C ALA A 16 -12.76 -10.15 -2.84
N SER A 17 -13.64 -9.33 -2.26
CA SER A 17 -15.06 -9.31 -2.58
C SER A 17 -15.35 -8.69 -3.95
N ASP A 18 -14.69 -7.57 -4.27
CA ASP A 18 -15.04 -6.76 -5.44
C ASP A 18 -14.27 -7.19 -6.70
N HIS A 19 -13.15 -7.90 -6.51
CA HIS A 19 -12.25 -8.26 -7.60
C HIS A 19 -11.85 -9.73 -7.61
N GLU A 20 -12.32 -10.55 -6.67
CA GLU A 20 -11.99 -11.97 -6.56
C GLU A 20 -10.47 -12.25 -6.43
N LEU A 21 -9.71 -11.27 -5.93
CA LEU A 21 -8.26 -11.32 -5.80
C LEU A 21 -7.82 -11.22 -4.34
N GLN A 22 -6.85 -12.05 -3.96
CA GLN A 22 -6.26 -12.02 -2.62
C GLN A 22 -5.07 -11.05 -2.56
N VAL A 23 -5.10 -10.12 -1.61
CA VAL A 23 -4.00 -9.17 -1.39
C VAL A 23 -2.94 -9.78 -0.48
N HIS A 24 -1.77 -10.07 -1.06
CA HIS A 24 -0.63 -10.66 -0.35
C HIS A 24 0.01 -9.70 0.66
N ASP A 25 0.41 -8.50 0.21
CA ASP A 25 1.09 -7.50 1.02
C ASP A 25 0.32 -6.18 1.02
N VAL A 26 0.19 -5.57 2.21
CA VAL A 26 -0.28 -4.18 2.37
C VAL A 26 0.81 -3.37 3.04
N ALA A 27 1.21 -2.25 2.44
CA ALA A 27 2.20 -1.33 2.99
C ALA A 27 1.54 0.02 3.30
N LEU A 28 1.47 0.36 4.58
CA LEU A 28 0.94 1.65 5.03
C LEU A 28 2.07 2.69 5.11
N LEU A 29 1.95 3.73 4.30
CA LEU A 29 2.93 4.82 4.17
C LEU A 29 2.55 6.01 5.05
N LYS A 30 3.55 6.85 5.35
CA LYS A 30 3.29 8.17 5.92
C LYS A 30 2.64 9.08 4.86
N PRO A 31 1.77 10.02 5.26
CA PRO A 31 1.26 11.04 4.34
C PRO A 31 2.40 11.75 3.60
N GLY A 32 2.22 11.97 2.30
CA GLY A 32 3.21 12.66 1.45
C GLY A 32 4.41 11.82 1.01
N SER A 33 4.57 10.57 1.46
CA SER A 33 5.77 9.77 1.13
C SER A 33 5.60 8.84 -0.09
N ILE A 34 4.42 8.81 -0.72
CA ILE A 34 4.23 8.06 -1.98
C ILE A 34 4.90 8.81 -3.15
N PRO A 35 5.72 8.15 -3.99
CA PRO A 35 6.36 8.81 -5.12
C PRO A 35 5.35 9.44 -6.09
N LYS A 36 5.56 10.71 -6.43
CA LYS A 36 4.70 11.49 -7.33
C LYS A 36 5.51 12.22 -8.41
N THR A 37 4.88 12.52 -9.53
CA THR A 37 5.42 13.41 -10.57
C THR A 37 5.40 14.86 -10.07
N SER A 38 6.08 15.77 -10.76
CA SER A 38 6.02 17.21 -10.49
C SER A 38 4.59 17.78 -10.51
N SER A 39 3.71 17.19 -11.32
CA SER A 39 2.27 17.52 -11.39
C SER A 39 1.40 16.79 -10.34
N GLY A 40 1.99 16.04 -9.43
CA GLY A 40 1.29 15.39 -8.32
C GLY A 40 0.66 14.02 -8.63
N LYS A 41 0.82 13.48 -9.85
CA LYS A 41 0.32 12.14 -10.20
C LYS A 41 1.17 11.07 -9.51
N ILE A 42 0.54 9.99 -9.03
CA ILE A 42 1.26 8.86 -8.41
C ILE A 42 2.13 8.16 -9.46
N GLN A 43 3.43 7.99 -9.15
CA GLN A 43 4.37 7.23 -9.96
C GLN A 43 4.32 5.74 -9.57
N ARG A 44 3.29 5.01 -10.02
CA ARG A 44 3.07 3.60 -9.63
C ARG A 44 4.29 2.70 -9.90
N HIS A 45 4.97 2.88 -11.04
CA HIS A 45 6.18 2.10 -11.38
C HIS A 45 7.32 2.35 -10.39
N ARG A 46 7.57 3.62 -10.01
CA ARG A 46 8.59 3.96 -9.02
C ARG A 46 8.20 3.46 -7.62
N CYS A 47 6.93 3.58 -7.26
CA CYS A 47 6.43 3.04 -6.01
C CYS A 47 6.60 1.51 -5.93
N ARG A 48 6.33 0.78 -7.03
CA ARG A 48 6.58 -0.66 -7.13
C ARG A 48 8.07 -0.97 -6.99
N ALA A 49 8.93 -0.27 -7.71
CA ALA A 49 10.38 -0.48 -7.62
C ALA A 49 10.87 -0.30 -6.18
N ASN A 50 10.48 0.80 -5.53
CA ASN A 50 10.83 1.09 -4.14
C ASN A 50 10.24 0.06 -3.15
N PHE A 51 9.04 -0.45 -3.41
CA PHE A 51 8.44 -1.50 -2.58
C PHE A 51 9.25 -2.80 -2.66
N LEU A 52 9.57 -3.24 -3.89
CA LEU A 52 10.34 -4.46 -4.13
C LEU A 52 11.78 -4.36 -3.61
N SER A 53 12.40 -3.18 -3.69
CA SER A 53 13.73 -2.92 -3.16
C SER A 53 13.76 -2.58 -1.66
N GLN A 54 12.62 -2.64 -0.97
CA GLN A 54 12.46 -2.29 0.45
C GLN A 54 12.90 -0.86 0.80
N GLN A 55 12.84 0.06 -0.17
CA GLN A 55 13.16 1.48 -0.01
C GLN A 55 11.98 2.34 0.44
N LEU A 56 10.77 1.76 0.53
CA LEU A 56 9.63 2.45 1.13
C LEU A 56 9.70 2.38 2.66
N THR A 57 9.72 3.52 3.33
CA THR A 57 9.47 3.59 4.78
C THR A 57 7.97 3.35 5.03
N ALA A 58 7.60 2.11 5.26
CA ALA A 58 6.22 1.67 5.44
C ALA A 58 6.08 0.74 6.65
N LYS A 59 4.87 0.70 7.22
CA LYS A 59 4.47 -0.43 8.06
C LYS A 59 3.87 -1.50 7.14
N SER A 60 4.55 -2.63 7.01
CA SER A 60 4.15 -3.72 6.12
C SER A 60 3.34 -4.78 6.87
N PHE A 61 2.32 -5.30 6.19
CA PHE A 61 1.45 -6.37 6.64
C PHE A 61 1.43 -7.44 5.55
N ARG A 62 2.16 -8.53 5.82
CA ARG A 62 2.18 -9.72 4.98
C ARG A 62 1.12 -10.71 5.48
N LEU A 63 0.63 -11.59 4.60
CA LEU A 63 -0.15 -12.75 5.01
C LEU A 63 0.73 -13.76 5.73
#